data_AF-A0A941FLN7-F1
#
_entry.id   AF-A0A941FLN7-F1
#
_cell.length_a   1.000
_cell.length_b   1.000
_cell.length_c   1.000
_cell.angle_alpha   90.00
_cell.angle_beta   90.00
_cell.angle_gamma   90.00
#
_symmetry.space_group_name_H-M   'P 1'
#
loop_
_entity.id
_entity.type
_entity.pdbx_description
1 polymer ?
#
loop_
_entity_poly.entity_id
_entity_poly.type
_entity_poly.pdbx_seq_one_letter_code
_entity_poly.pdbx_strand_id
1 'polypeptide(L)'
;MGKNVQRVYPAAFSHVISVAATNSSDKRPSYSNYHSTVDIAAPGDDILSTLPNGKYGWMSGTSMATPMVAGVAALIWSHEPKLNKTEVEYRLYDSAVDLGTKGKDIYYGNGRVNAKKHWK
;
A
#
# COMPACT_ATOMS: atom_id res chain seq x y z
N MET A 1 9.16 7.32 20.78
CA MET A 1 9.69 8.22 19.73
C MET A 1 9.01 7.87 18.42
N GLY A 2 8.09 8.72 17.95
CA GLY A 2 7.40 8.56 16.67
C GLY A 2 7.00 9.93 16.16
N LYS A 3 7.91 10.61 15.46
CA LYS A 3 7.58 11.84 14.74
C LYS A 3 7.00 11.43 13.39
N ASN A 4 5.67 11.49 13.27
CA ASN A 4 4.94 12.12 12.16
C ASN A 4 3.48 11.69 12.23
N VAL A 5 2.65 12.59 12.77
CA VAL A 5 1.18 12.54 12.76
C VAL A 5 0.64 13.49 11.67
N GLN A 6 1.53 13.94 10.78
CA GLN A 6 1.25 15.00 9.84
C GLN A 6 0.64 14.39 8.58
N ARG A 7 -0.52 14.95 8.18
CA ARG A 7 -1.09 14.72 6.85
C ARG A 7 -0.09 15.22 5.81
N VAL A 8 0.36 14.32 4.94
CA VAL A 8 1.23 14.65 3.81
C VAL A 8 0.38 14.69 2.56
N TYR A 9 0.36 15.84 1.88
CA TYR A 9 -0.33 16.00 0.61
C TYR A 9 0.62 15.66 -0.55
N PRO A 10 0.13 15.02 -1.63
CA PRO A 10 -1.28 14.75 -1.94
C PRO A 10 -1.87 13.47 -1.31
N ALA A 11 -1.06 12.65 -0.63
CA ALA A 11 -1.48 11.36 -0.07
C ALA A 11 -2.57 11.44 1.03
N ALA A 12 -2.89 12.64 1.52
CA ALA A 12 -3.97 12.87 2.47
C ALA A 12 -5.29 13.34 1.82
N PHE A 13 -5.35 13.48 0.48
CA PHE A 13 -6.61 13.76 -0.22
C PHE A 13 -7.51 12.53 -0.25
N SER A 14 -8.82 12.73 -0.09
CA SER A 14 -9.82 11.65 -0.04
C SER A 14 -9.97 10.85 -1.34
N HIS A 15 -9.42 11.34 -2.45
CA HIS A 15 -9.47 10.70 -3.77
C HIS A 15 -8.12 10.12 -4.20
N VAL A 16 -7.15 10.04 -3.29
CA VAL A 16 -5.83 9.44 -3.49
C VAL A 16 -5.71 8.26 -2.54
N ILE A 17 -5.27 7.12 -3.05
CA ILE A 17 -4.99 5.94 -2.23
C ILE A 17 -3.69 6.19 -1.45
N SER A 18 -3.80 6.36 -0.15
CA SER A 18 -2.65 6.56 0.74
C SER A 18 -2.01 5.23 1.15
N VAL A 19 -0.71 5.08 0.89
CA VAL A 19 0.01 3.80 1.06
C VAL A 19 1.04 3.87 2.18
N ALA A 20 0.90 2.99 3.17
CA ALA A 20 1.90 2.76 4.22
C ALA A 20 2.89 1.64 3.83
N ALA A 21 4.09 1.67 4.41
CA ALA A 21 5.10 0.64 4.21
C ALA A 21 5.08 -0.40 5.35
N THR A 22 5.36 -1.64 4.99
CA THR A 22 5.61 -2.77 5.90
C THR A 22 6.95 -3.41 5.57
N ASN A 23 7.54 -4.08 6.55
CA ASN A 23 8.68 -4.97 6.33
C ASN A 23 8.23 -6.42 6.10
N SER A 24 9.20 -7.31 5.89
CA SER A 24 8.97 -8.75 5.65
C SER A 24 8.23 -9.48 6.78
N SER A 25 8.18 -8.90 7.99
CA SER A 25 7.47 -9.44 9.16
C SER A 25 6.12 -8.75 9.42
N ASP A 26 5.57 -8.04 8.43
CA ASP A 26 4.32 -7.28 8.54
C ASP A 26 4.33 -6.23 9.65
N LYS A 27 5.51 -5.67 9.93
CA LYS A 27 5.65 -4.56 10.88
C LYS A 27 5.87 -3.27 10.12
N ARG A 28 5.24 -2.20 10.62
CA ARG A 28 5.46 -0.84 10.14
C ARG A 28 6.91 -0.39 10.46
N PRO A 29 7.75 -0.07 9.47
CA PRO A 29 9.05 0.52 9.68
C PRO A 29 8.93 1.91 10.32
N SER A 30 9.94 2.34 11.07
CA SER A 30 9.90 3.61 11.82
C SER A 30 9.62 4.84 10.93
N TYR A 31 10.09 4.82 9.67
CA TYR A 31 9.93 5.89 8.69
C TYR A 31 8.53 5.97 8.05
N SER A 32 7.73 4.91 8.09
CA SER A 32 6.42 4.92 7.42
C SER A 32 5.46 5.85 8.16
N ASN A 33 4.98 6.90 7.50
CA ASN A 33 3.99 7.79 8.10
C ASN A 33 2.72 7.02 8.48
N TYR A 34 2.01 7.48 9.51
CA TYR A 34 0.76 6.87 9.96
C TYR A 34 -0.24 7.96 10.36
N HIS A 35 -1.48 7.81 9.91
CA HIS A 35 -2.56 8.76 10.13
C HIS A 35 -3.89 8.10 9.74
N SER A 36 -5.03 8.65 10.15
CA SER A 36 -6.36 8.13 9.78
C SER A 36 -6.65 8.18 8.26
N THR A 37 -5.78 8.81 7.48
CA THR A 37 -5.86 8.90 6.02
C THR A 37 -5.11 7.78 5.32
N VAL A 38 -4.40 6.88 6.04
CA VAL A 38 -3.80 5.69 5.43
C VAL A 38 -4.92 4.76 4.96
N ASP A 39 -4.87 4.33 3.71
CA ASP A 39 -5.93 3.49 3.12
C ASP A 39 -5.52 2.03 3.01
N ILE A 40 -4.24 1.75 2.76
CA ILE A 40 -3.71 0.40 2.61
C ILE A 40 -2.21 0.38 2.89
N ALA A 41 -1.65 -0.78 3.15
CA ALA A 41 -0.22 -0.99 3.30
C ALA A 41 0.35 -1.96 2.26
N ALA A 42 1.64 -1.86 1.99
CA ALA A 42 2.36 -2.81 1.15
C ALA A 42 3.82 -2.97 1.62
N PRO A 43 4.53 -4.03 1.20
CA PRO A 43 5.96 -4.16 1.46
C PRO A 43 6.73 -2.97 0.91
N GLY A 44 7.54 -2.34 1.75
CA GLY A 44 8.32 -1.16 1.40
C GLY A 44 9.64 -1.07 2.13
N ASP A 45 10.07 -2.12 2.81
CA ASP A 45 11.38 -2.22 3.48
C ASP A 45 12.19 -3.31 2.80
N ASP A 46 13.45 -3.02 2.47
CA ASP A 46 14.35 -3.89 1.71
C ASP A 46 13.67 -4.46 0.47
N ILE A 47 13.25 -3.59 -0.45
CA ILE A 47 12.66 -3.98 -1.72
C ILE A 47 13.72 -3.94 -2.81
N LEU A 48 14.00 -5.11 -3.41
CA LEU A 48 14.85 -5.22 -4.59
C LEU A 48 14.08 -4.74 -5.83
N SER A 49 14.63 -3.78 -6.55
CA SER A 49 14.06 -3.31 -7.81
C SER A 49 15.14 -2.92 -8.81
N THR A 50 14.72 -2.58 -10.02
CA THR A 50 15.58 -2.12 -11.10
C THR A 50 16.14 -0.73 -10.82
N LEU A 51 17.37 -0.50 -11.25
CA LEU A 51 18.08 0.77 -11.23
C LEU A 51 18.62 1.09 -12.65
N PRO A 52 18.94 2.36 -12.95
CA PRO A 52 19.52 2.74 -14.23
C PRO A 52 20.76 1.91 -14.59
N ASN A 53 21.03 1.79 -15.89
CA ASN A 53 22.17 1.05 -16.46
C ASN A 53 22.13 -0.46 -16.19
N GLY A 54 20.94 -1.07 -16.23
CA GLY A 54 20.75 -2.52 -16.10
C GLY A 54 21.08 -3.07 -14.70
N LYS A 55 21.08 -2.21 -13.69
CA LYS A 55 21.40 -2.57 -12.31
C LYS A 55 20.15 -2.95 -11.52
N TYR A 56 20.39 -3.57 -10.37
CA TYR A 56 19.38 -3.81 -9.36
C TYR A 56 19.90 -3.32 -8.01
N GLY A 57 19.00 -2.91 -7.13
CA GLY A 57 19.35 -2.48 -5.78
C GLY A 57 18.21 -2.60 -4.81
N TRP A 58 18.56 -2.67 -3.53
CA TRP A 58 17.62 -2.71 -2.41
C TRP A 58 17.33 -1.28 -1.95
N MET A 59 16.05 -0.94 -1.81
CA MET A 59 15.62 0.35 -1.29
C MET A 59 14.46 0.17 -0.30
N SER A 60 14.41 1.07 0.69
CA SER A 60 13.34 1.15 1.68
C SER A 60 12.64 2.50 1.60
N GLY A 61 11.31 2.48 1.61
CA GLY A 61 10.46 3.65 1.64
C GLY A 61 9.00 3.33 1.32
N THR A 62 8.09 4.23 1.70
CA THR A 62 6.71 4.20 1.19
C THR A 62 6.68 4.32 -0.33
N SER A 63 7.69 4.98 -0.93
CA SER A 63 7.91 5.00 -2.39
C SER A 63 8.05 3.62 -3.02
N MET A 64 8.49 2.60 -2.26
CA MET A 64 8.59 1.22 -2.75
C MET A 64 7.28 0.45 -2.52
N ALA A 65 6.52 0.81 -1.49
CA ALA A 65 5.18 0.27 -1.24
C ALA A 65 4.15 0.74 -2.28
N THR A 66 4.16 2.02 -2.64
CA THR A 66 3.22 2.63 -3.60
C THR A 66 3.12 1.90 -4.95
N PRO A 67 4.22 1.59 -5.67
CA PRO A 67 4.12 0.90 -6.95
C PRO A 67 3.59 -0.53 -6.82
N MET A 68 3.76 -1.21 -5.68
CA MET A 68 3.14 -2.52 -5.45
C MET A 68 1.61 -2.40 -5.41
N VAL A 69 1.08 -1.42 -4.68
CA VAL A 69 -0.37 -1.16 -4.62
C VAL A 69 -0.91 -0.78 -6.00
N ALA A 70 -0.20 0.10 -6.73
CA ALA A 70 -0.58 0.48 -8.09
C ALA A 70 -0.61 -0.74 -9.04
N GLY A 71 0.36 -1.64 -8.93
CA GLY A 71 0.40 -2.89 -9.70
C GLY A 71 -0.79 -3.80 -9.40
N VAL A 72 -1.17 -3.96 -8.13
CA VAL A 72 -2.34 -4.77 -7.77
C VAL A 72 -3.65 -4.13 -8.23
N ALA A 73 -3.79 -2.81 -8.10
CA ALA A 73 -4.94 -2.09 -8.65
C ALA A 73 -5.05 -2.27 -10.17
N ALA A 74 -3.93 -2.20 -10.90
CA ALA A 74 -3.89 -2.46 -12.34
C ALA A 74 -4.25 -3.92 -12.68
N LEU A 75 -3.80 -4.89 -11.89
CA LEU A 75 -4.18 -6.30 -12.06
C LEU A 75 -5.68 -6.51 -11.89
N ILE A 76 -6.28 -5.95 -10.84
CA ILE A 76 -7.74 -5.97 -10.61
C ILE A 76 -8.47 -5.39 -11.82
N TRP A 77 -8.07 -4.20 -12.28
CA TRP A 77 -8.74 -3.53 -13.39
C TRP A 77 -8.55 -4.27 -14.72
N SER A 78 -7.41 -4.92 -14.92
CA SER A 78 -7.16 -5.74 -16.12
C SER A 78 -8.02 -7.01 -16.15
N HIS A 79 -8.33 -7.57 -14.98
CA HIS A 79 -9.15 -8.77 -14.86
C HIS A 79 -10.64 -8.45 -15.04
N GLU A 80 -11.07 -7.32 -14.49
CA GLU A 80 -12.45 -6.84 -14.57
C GLU A 80 -12.52 -5.44 -15.17
N PRO A 81 -12.37 -5.31 -16.50
CA PRO A 81 -12.26 -4.01 -17.18
C PRO A 81 -13.52 -3.14 -17.14
N LYS A 82 -14.65 -3.70 -16.66
CA LYS A 82 -15.91 -2.96 -16.50
C LYS A 82 -16.03 -2.23 -15.16
N LEU A 83 -15.12 -2.49 -14.22
CA LEU A 83 -15.12 -1.80 -12.93
C LEU A 83 -14.80 -0.32 -13.13
N ASN A 84 -15.48 0.53 -12.38
CA ASN A 84 -15.11 1.93 -12.22
C ASN A 84 -14.04 2.08 -11.11
N LYS A 85 -13.47 3.29 -10.97
CA LYS A 85 -12.37 3.53 -10.01
C LYS A 85 -12.73 3.10 -8.58
N THR A 86 -13.95 3.39 -8.13
CA THR A 86 -14.39 3.17 -6.75
C THR A 86 -14.57 1.68 -6.49
N GLU A 87 -15.02 0.94 -7.50
CA GLU A 87 -15.11 -0.52 -7.42
C GLU A 87 -13.72 -1.16 -7.36
N VAL A 88 -12.74 -0.63 -8.12
CA VAL A 88 -11.34 -1.08 -8.04
C VAL A 88 -10.75 -0.80 -6.65
N GLU A 89 -10.95 0.40 -6.12
CA GLU A 89 -10.56 0.76 -4.74
C GLU A 89 -11.19 -0.18 -3.72
N TYR A 90 -12.49 -0.47 -3.85
CA TYR A 90 -13.19 -1.40 -2.96
C TYR A 90 -12.58 -2.81 -3.02
N ARG A 91 -12.35 -3.36 -4.22
CA ARG A 91 -11.72 -4.68 -4.37
C ARG A 91 -10.31 -4.68 -3.80
N LEU A 92 -9.54 -3.63 -4.00
CA LEU A 92 -8.21 -3.50 -3.45
C LEU A 92 -8.21 -3.57 -1.91
N TYR A 93 -9.18 -2.90 -1.25
CA TYR A 93 -9.30 -2.92 0.20
C TYR A 93 -9.88 -4.23 0.74
N ASP A 94 -10.91 -4.78 0.09
CA ASP A 94 -11.57 -6.02 0.51
C ASP A 94 -10.65 -7.25 0.39
N SER A 95 -9.71 -7.22 -0.56
CA SER A 95 -8.69 -8.28 -0.68
C SER A 95 -7.58 -8.19 0.35
N ALA A 96 -7.38 -7.03 1.00
CA ALA A 96 -6.26 -6.82 1.87
C ALA A 96 -6.23 -7.82 3.04
N VAL A 97 -5.02 -8.17 3.46
CA VAL A 97 -4.79 -8.93 4.68
C VAL A 97 -4.78 -7.93 5.83
N ASP A 98 -5.82 -7.96 6.63
CA ASP A 98 -5.95 -7.14 7.83
C ASP A 98 -4.76 -7.37 8.77
N LEU A 99 -4.12 -6.27 9.19
CA LEU A 99 -2.94 -6.25 10.06
C LEU A 99 -3.20 -5.25 11.18
N GLY A 100 -2.72 -5.57 12.39
CA GLY A 100 -2.87 -4.67 13.52
C GLY A 100 -4.25 -4.79 14.17
N THR A 101 -4.96 -3.67 14.28
CA THR A 101 -6.30 -3.66 14.88
C THR A 101 -7.32 -4.09 13.84
N LYS A 102 -8.26 -4.98 14.20
CA LYS A 102 -9.26 -5.46 13.27
C LYS A 102 -9.99 -4.32 12.54
N GLY A 103 -9.97 -4.35 11.21
CA GLY A 103 -10.55 -3.33 10.34
C GLY A 103 -9.59 -2.19 10.00
N LYS A 104 -10.11 -1.09 9.45
CA LYS A 104 -9.25 0.04 9.05
C LYS A 104 -8.58 0.67 10.27
N ASP A 105 -7.25 0.68 10.28
CA ASP A 105 -6.46 1.35 11.33
C ASP A 105 -5.50 2.42 10.78
N ILE A 106 -4.92 3.21 11.67
CA ILE A 106 -4.08 4.37 11.29
C ILE A 106 -2.70 3.96 10.76
N TYR A 107 -2.28 2.71 10.95
CA TYR A 107 -0.95 2.20 10.64
C TYR A 107 -0.92 1.43 9.32
N TYR A 108 -1.92 0.60 9.08
CA TYR A 108 -2.01 -0.29 7.94
C TYR A 108 -3.20 0.02 7.02
N GLY A 109 -4.05 0.98 7.37
CA GLY A 109 -5.28 1.23 6.64
C GLY A 109 -6.15 -0.02 6.68
N ASN A 110 -6.65 -0.47 5.52
CA ASN A 110 -7.42 -1.72 5.41
C ASN A 110 -6.56 -3.00 5.48
N GLY A 111 -5.23 -2.87 5.66
CA GLY A 111 -4.30 -3.99 5.76
C GLY A 111 -3.27 -4.03 4.64
N ARG A 112 -2.50 -5.12 4.56
CA ARG A 112 -1.50 -5.32 3.49
C ARG A 112 -2.16 -5.78 2.20
N VAL A 113 -1.81 -5.15 1.08
CA VAL A 113 -2.28 -5.49 -0.26
C VAL A 113 -2.09 -6.98 -0.60
N ASN A 114 -3.06 -7.57 -1.29
CA ASN A 114 -3.05 -8.99 -1.65
C ASN A 114 -3.71 -9.24 -3.01
N ALA A 115 -2.90 -9.54 -4.03
CA ALA A 115 -3.38 -9.79 -5.38
C ALA A 115 -4.16 -11.12 -5.53
N LYS A 116 -3.95 -12.09 -4.64
CA LYS A 116 -4.44 -13.47 -4.83
C LYS A 116 -5.90 -13.66 -4.40
N LYS A 117 -6.39 -12.88 -3.43
CA LYS A 117 -7.67 -13.16 -2.76
C LYS A 117 -8.89 -13.06 -3.70
N HIS A 118 -8.79 -12.31 -4.79
CA HIS A 118 -9.87 -12.13 -5.78
C HIS A 118 -9.81 -13.05 -7.01
N TRP A 119 -8.86 -14.00 -7.07
CA TRP A 119 -8.62 -14.82 -8.26
C TRP A 119 -9.23 -16.24 -8.21
N LYS A 120 -10.38 -16.39 -7.54
CA LYS A 120 -11.15 -17.63 -7.47
C LYS A 120 -12.58 -17.38 -7.91
#